data_AF-A0A2N0NU99-F1
#
_entry.id   AF-A0A2N0NU99-F1
#
_cell.length_a   1.000
_cell.length_b   1.000
_cell.length_c   1.000
_cell.angle_alpha   90.00
_cell.angle_beta   90.00
_cell.angle_gamma   90.00
#
_symmetry.space_group_name_H-M   'P 1'
#
loop_
_entity.id
_entity.type
_entity.pdbx_description
1 polymer ?
#
loop_
_entity_poly.entity_id
_entity_poly.type
_entity_poly.pdbx_seq_one_letter_code
_entity_poly.pdbx_strand_id
1 'polypeptide(L)' 'MPVDPKGFHYFLVVVEVAGKRVDAESLKDKTANKVLNGFVKIYRRNRIKPPTHRLETDSGSEFTNDQPRGDDEVRRAR' A
#
# COMPACT_ATOMS: atom_id res chain seq x y z
N MET A 1 8.71 -7.00 -15.78
CA MET A 1 9.39 -6.16 -14.77
C MET A 1 10.65 -6.89 -14.32
N PRO A 2 11.79 -6.21 -14.19
CA PRO A 2 12.98 -6.77 -13.56
C PRO A 2 12.64 -7.27 -12.16
N VAL A 3 13.26 -8.37 -11.76
CA VAL A 3 13.08 -8.99 -10.45
C VAL A 3 14.44 -9.04 -9.78
N ASP A 4 14.52 -8.63 -8.53
CA ASP A 4 15.76 -8.82 -7.80
C ASP A 4 15.97 -10.32 -7.45
N PRO A 5 17.20 -10.74 -7.08
CA PRO A 5 17.46 -12.13 -6.69
C PRO A 5 16.64 -12.62 -5.47
N LYS A 6 15.97 -11.73 -4.74
CA LYS A 6 15.13 -12.03 -3.56
C LYS A 6 13.64 -12.12 -3.92
N GLY A 7 13.29 -11.92 -5.20
CA GLY A 7 11.93 -12.01 -5.72
C GLY A 7 11.09 -10.75 -5.55
N PHE A 8 11.70 -9.58 -5.34
CA PHE A 8 10.97 -8.31 -5.31
C PHE A 8 10.86 -7.72 -6.72
N HIS A 9 9.67 -7.22 -7.04
CA HIS A 9 9.31 -6.72 -8.37
C HIS A 9 8.95 -5.23 -8.37
N TYR A 10 8.52 -4.70 -7.21
CA TYR A 10 7.95 -3.38 -7.09
C TYR A 10 8.50 -2.66 -5.86
N PHE A 11 8.47 -1.33 -5.88
CA PHE A 11 8.62 -0.50 -4.70
C PHE A 11 7.34 0.30 -4.50
N LEU A 12 6.74 0.19 -3.31
CA LEU A 12 5.74 1.16 -2.86
C LEU A 12 6.50 2.35 -2.28
N VAL A 13 6.36 3.51 -2.92
CA VAL A 13 7.04 4.74 -2.52
C VAL A 13 6.02 5.71 -1.94
N VAL A 14 6.31 6.28 -0.78
CA VAL A 14 5.50 7.35 -0.17
C VAL A 14 6.34 8.61 -0.13
N VAL A 15 5.80 9.67 -0.74
CA VAL A 15 6.39 11.01 -0.72
C VAL A 15 5.52 11.91 0.14
N GLU A 16 6.12 12.47 1.20
CA GLU A 16 5.49 13.49 2.02
C GLU A 16 5.92 14.87 1.50
N VAL A 17 4.96 15.56 0.89
CA VAL A 17 5.23 16.73 0.03
C VAL A 17 5.74 17.93 0.83
N ALA A 18 5.16 18.21 2.00
CA ALA A 18 5.47 19.42 2.75
C ALA A 18 6.87 19.39 3.38
N GLY A 19 7.23 18.26 4.00
CA GLY A 19 8.52 18.02 4.63
C GLY A 19 9.59 17.44 3.69
N LYS A 20 9.25 17.20 2.41
CA LYS A 20 10.16 16.66 1.37
C LYS A 20 10.82 15.34 1.80
N ARG A 21 10.04 14.47 2.44
CA ARG A 21 10.53 13.16 2.92
C ARG A 21 10.03 12.04 2.03
N VAL A 22 10.85 11.00 1.90
CA VAL A 22 10.53 9.80 1.14
C VAL A 22 10.89 8.56 1.94
N ASP A 23 10.04 7.55 1.85
CA ASP A 23 10.30 6.19 2.36
C ASP A 23 9.66 5.20 1.39
N ALA A 24 10.17 3.98 1.37
CA ALA A 24 9.74 2.97 0.42
C ALA A 24 9.74 1.56 1.03
N GLU A 25 8.86 0.71 0.53
CA GLU A 25 8.82 -0.72 0.84
C GLU A 25 8.91 -1.53 -0.45
N SER A 26 9.82 -2.50 -0.49
CA SER A 26 9.91 -3.47 -1.58
C SER A 26 8.76 -4.47 -1.50
N LEU A 27 8.05 -4.70 -2.61
CA LEU A 27 6.94 -5.64 -2.72
C LEU A 27 7.23 -6.73 -3.76
N LYS A 28 6.83 -7.97 -3.43
CA LYS A 28 6.92 -9.12 -4.35
C LYS A 28 5.77 -9.15 -5.35
N ASP A 29 4.61 -8.65 -4.95
CA ASP A 29 3.42 -8.50 -5.79
C ASP A 29 2.73 -7.18 -5.45
N LYS A 30 1.80 -6.76 -6.30
CA LYS A 30 1.03 -5.52 -6.15
C LYS A 30 -0.43 -5.75 -5.74
N THR A 31 -0.73 -6.85 -5.05
CA THR A 31 -2.09 -7.05 -4.53
C THR A 31 -2.44 -5.97 -3.51
N ALA A 32 -3.72 -5.58 -3.42
CA ALA A 32 -4.17 -4.54 -2.48
C ALA A 32 -3.75 -4.82 -1.03
N ASN A 33 -3.79 -6.10 -0.62
CA ASN A 33 -3.29 -6.55 0.68
C ASN A 33 -1.80 -6.31 0.90
N LYS A 34 -0.94 -6.52 -0.12
CA LYS A 34 0.49 -6.22 0.00
C LYS A 34 0.75 -4.72 0.04
N VAL A 35 0.00 -3.93 -0.74
CA VAL A 35 0.08 -2.47 -0.73
C VAL A 35 -0.31 -1.90 0.63
N LEU A 36 -1.45 -2.34 1.19
CA LEU A 36 -1.89 -1.93 2.53
C LEU A 36 -0.84 -2.26 3.60
N ASN A 37 -0.32 -3.49 3.60
CA ASN A 37 0.74 -3.89 4.51
C ASN A 37 2.03 -3.08 4.30
N GLY A 38 2.34 -2.69 3.07
CA GLY A 38 3.45 -1.80 2.73
C GLY A 38 3.31 -0.42 3.35
N PHE A 39 2.13 0.22 3.21
CA PHE A 39 1.83 1.49 3.86
C PHE A 39 2.00 1.40 5.38
N VAL A 40 1.45 0.36 6.01
CA VAL A 40 1.58 0.14 7.46
C VAL A 40 3.04 0.05 7.88
N LYS A 41 3.88 -0.69 7.14
CA LYS A 41 5.32 -0.80 7.44
C LYS A 41 6.05 0.53 7.31
N ILE A 42 5.78 1.29 6.24
CA ILE A 42 6.40 2.61 6.02
C ILE A 42 6.08 3.54 7.20
N TYR A 43 4.81 3.68 7.57
CA TYR A 43 4.43 4.59 8.66
C TYR A 43 4.89 4.11 10.04
N ARG A 44 4.99 2.80 10.28
CA ARG A 44 5.56 2.25 11.52
C ARG A 44 7.03 2.59 11.73
N ARG A 45 7.80 2.89 10.67
CA ARG A 45 9.19 3.36 10.81
C ARG A 45 9.30 4.75 11.39
N ASN A 46 8.20 5.51 11.44
CA ASN A 46 8.13 6.87 11.96
C ASN A 46 9.12 7.86 11.31
N ARG A 47 9.55 7.59 10.07
CA ARG A 47 10.38 8.48 9.24
C ARG A 47 9.52 9.56 8.57
N ILE A 48 8.32 9.16 8.19
CA ILE A 48 7.27 10.00 7.61
C ILE A 48 6.04 9.89 8.50
N LYS A 49 5.39 11.02 8.77
CA LYS A 49 4.13 11.04 9.52
C LYS A 49 2.98 10.63 8.60
N PRO A 50 2.03 9.79 9.07
CA PRO A 50 0.80 9.52 8.32
C PRO A 50 0.09 10.81 7.92
N PRO A 51 -0.43 10.92 6.69
CA PRO A 51 -1.20 12.08 6.27
C PRO A 51 -2.51 12.13 7.05
N THR A 52 -2.89 13.31 7.51
CA THR A 52 -4.15 13.53 8.23
C THR A 52 -5.28 14.04 7.34
N HIS A 53 -4.96 14.61 6.19
CA HIS A 53 -5.94 15.28 5.31
C HIS A 53 -6.12 14.56 3.98
N ARG A 54 -5.03 14.13 3.33
CA ARG A 54 -5.10 13.56 1.98
C ARG A 54 -3.95 12.59 1.72
N LEU A 55 -4.31 11.45 1.13
CA LEU A 55 -3.40 10.51 0.49
C LEU A 55 -3.84 10.41 -0.97
N GLU A 56 -2.92 10.64 -1.90
CA GLU A 56 -3.20 10.61 -3.34
C GLU A 56 -2.41 9.47 -3.99
N THR A 57 -3.09 8.68 -4.80
CA THR A 57 -2.53 7.63 -5.65
C THR A 57 -3.05 7.83 -7.07
N ASP A 58 -2.50 7.11 -8.03
CA ASP A 58 -3.18 6.95 -9.31
C ASP A 58 -4.45 6.09 -9.16
N SER A 59 -5.15 5.87 -10.28
CA SER A 59 -6.34 5.03 -10.36
C SER A 59 -6.02 3.52 -10.47
N GLY A 60 -4.85 3.09 -10.00
CA GLY A 60 -4.42 1.70 -10.03
C GLY A 60 -5.31 0.81 -9.15
N SER A 61 -5.64 -0.37 -9.68
CA SER A 61 -6.50 -1.36 -9.00
C SER A 61 -5.97 -1.81 -7.63
N GLU A 62 -4.65 -1.75 -7.45
CA GLU A 62 -3.94 -2.07 -6.21
C GLU A 62 -4.23 -1.09 -5.06
N PHE A 63 -4.75 0.10 -5.37
CA PHE A 63 -5.14 1.13 -4.41
C PHE A 63 -6.66 1.19 -4.19
N THR A 64 -7.42 0.36 -4.90
CA THR A 64 -8.87 0.25 -4.77
C THR A 64 -9.26 -1.03 -4.04
N ASN A 65 -10.31 -0.96 -3.22
CA ASN A 65 -10.75 -2.09 -2.42
C ASN A 65 -11.96 -2.79 -3.08
N ASP A 66 -11.68 -3.71 -4.00
CA ASP A 66 -12.67 -4.71 -4.45
C ASP A 66 -12.69 -5.96 -3.55
N GLN A 67 -11.98 -5.94 -2.41
CA GLN A 67 -12.08 -7.04 -1.47
C GLN A 67 -13.46 -6.99 -0.79
N PRO A 68 -14.17 -8.13 -0.71
CA PRO A 68 -15.37 -8.21 0.10
C PRO A 68 -15.03 -7.74 1.51
N ARG A 69 -15.78 -6.77 2.02
CA ARG A 69 -15.78 -6.51 3.45
C ARG A 69 -16.22 -7.83 4.09
N GLY A 70 -15.54 -8.30 5.14
CA GLY A 70 -15.88 -9.59 5.78
C GLY A 70 -17.37 -9.71 6.16
N ASP A 71 -18.06 -8.59 6.32
CA ASP A 71 -19.49 -8.48 6.57
C ASP A 71 -20.38 -8.90 5.37
N ASP A 72 -19.88 -8.74 4.13
CA ASP A 72 -20.59 -9.07 2.89
C ASP A 72 -20.55 -10.59 2.58
N GLU A 73 -19.55 -11.31 3.08
CA GLU A 73 -19.46 -12.78 2.94
C GLU A 73 -20.48 -13.49 3.83
N VAL A 74 -20.69 -12.98 5.05
CA VAL A 74 -21.70 -13.50 6.00
C VAL A 74 -23.13 -13.27 5.51
N ARG A 75 -23.37 -12.19 4.74
CA ARG A 75 -24.69 -11.88 4.16
C ARG A 75 -25.02 -12.68 2.91
N ARG A 76 -24.02 -13.17 2.17
CA ARG A 76 -24.22 -14.03 0.99
C ARG A 76 -24.39 -15.51 1.33
N ALA A 77 -24.06 -15.90 2.56
CA ALA A 77 -24.20 -17.27 3.06
C ALA A 77 -25.50 -17.50 3.88
N ARG A 78 -26.46 -16.56 3.83
CA ARG A 78 -27.80 -16.65 4.44
C ARG A 78 -28.86 -16.46 3.36
#